data_AF-A0A925H0G9-F1
#
_entry.id   AF-A0A925H0G9-F1
#
_cell.length_a   1.000
_cell.length_b   1.000
_cell.length_c   1.000
_cell.angle_alpha   90.00
_cell.angle_beta   90.00
_cell.angle_gamma   90.00
#
_symmetry.space_group_name_H-M   'P 1'
#
loop_
_entity.id
_entity.type
_entity.pdbx_description
1 polymer ?
#
loop_
_entity_poly.entity_id
_entity_poly.type
_entity_poly.pdbx_seq_one_letter_code
_entity_poly.pdbx_strand_id
1 'polypeptide(L)'
;MEQKMIPSGVVHELPADFETALATDAQALTAWEDITPLARNEWICWIESAKKAETRSRRIAWGCSSLKDGKRRPCCWPGCAHR
;
A
#
# COMPACT_ATOMS: atom_id res chain seq x y z
N MET A 1 14.55 18.34 2.98
CA MET A 1 14.03 16.98 3.16
C MET A 1 13.31 16.65 1.87
N GLU A 2 13.93 15.84 1.01
CA GLU A 2 13.32 15.41 -0.25
C GLU A 2 12.08 14.59 0.07
N GLN A 3 10.91 15.22 -0.04
CA GLN A 3 9.64 14.53 -0.16
C GLN A 3 9.67 13.80 -1.50
N LYS A 4 10.25 12.59 -1.53
CA LYS A 4 10.05 11.67 -2.63
C LYS A 4 8.55 11.46 -2.75
N MET A 5 7.93 11.96 -3.82
CA MET A 5 6.54 11.72 -4.12
C MET A 5 6.34 10.22 -4.34
N ILE A 6 5.89 9.50 -3.31
CA ILE A 6 5.60 8.08 -3.42
C ILE A 6 4.36 7.95 -4.32
N PRO A 7 4.43 7.19 -5.42
CA PRO A 7 3.33 7.17 -6.38
C PRO A 7 2.09 6.51 -5.77
N SER A 8 0.93 7.17 -5.92
CA SER A 8 -0.36 6.70 -5.42
C SER A 8 -1.05 5.73 -6.39
N GLY A 9 -2.25 5.28 -6.02
CA GLY A 9 -3.12 4.47 -6.87
C GLY A 9 -3.82 5.28 -7.95
N VAL A 10 -4.65 4.61 -8.75
CA VAL A 10 -5.43 5.25 -9.83
C VAL A 10 -6.58 6.10 -9.29
N VAL A 11 -7.31 5.60 -8.28
CA VAL A 11 -8.48 6.24 -7.69
C VAL A 11 -8.20 6.67 -6.26
N HIS A 12 -7.46 5.85 -5.52
CA HIS A 12 -7.15 6.10 -4.12
C HIS A 12 -5.81 6.79 -3.93
N GLU A 13 -5.82 7.82 -3.10
CA GLU A 13 -4.64 8.57 -2.67
C GLU A 13 -3.84 7.75 -1.65
N LEU A 14 -2.51 7.85 -1.67
CA LEU A 14 -1.68 7.14 -0.69
C LEU A 14 -1.86 7.79 0.69
N PRO A 15 -2.32 7.05 1.70
CA PRO A 15 -2.50 7.64 3.02
C PRO A 15 -1.17 7.85 3.73
N ALA A 16 -1.06 8.93 4.51
CA ALA A 16 0.18 9.36 5.17
C ALA A 16 0.81 8.28 6.08
N ASP A 17 -0.01 7.48 6.77
CA ASP A 17 0.47 6.38 7.60
C ASP A 17 1.13 5.25 6.78
N PHE A 18 0.63 4.99 5.57
CA PHE A 18 1.22 4.02 4.67
C PHE A 18 2.43 4.60 3.94
N GLU A 19 2.38 5.87 3.54
CA GLU A 19 3.51 6.61 3.00
C GLU A 19 4.71 6.56 3.95
N THR A 20 4.48 6.83 5.23
CA THR A 20 5.51 6.77 6.27
C THR A 20 6.10 5.36 6.37
N ALA A 21 5.26 4.32 6.36
CA ALA A 21 5.73 2.94 6.44
C ALA A 21 6.56 2.53 5.22
N LEU A 22 6.19 2.96 4.01
CA LEU A 22 6.98 2.75 2.80
C LEU A 22 8.28 3.54 2.84
N ALA A 23 8.26 4.79 3.29
CA ALA A 23 9.45 5.62 3.42
C ALA A 23 10.49 5.03 4.41
N THR A 24 10.02 4.33 5.45
CA THR A 24 10.92 3.64 6.41
C THR A 24 11.48 2.31 5.91
N ASP A 25 10.93 1.74 4.83
CA ASP A 25 11.30 0.42 4.32
C ASP A 25 11.61 0.50 2.82
N ALA A 26 12.89 0.71 2.50
CA ALA A 26 13.35 0.93 1.12
C ALA A 26 13.03 -0.24 0.18
N GLN A 27 12.96 -1.47 0.69
CA GLN A 27 12.64 -2.64 -0.12
C GLN A 27 11.14 -2.68 -0.45
N ALA A 28 10.28 -2.40 0.54
CA ALA A 28 8.85 -2.26 0.30
C ALA A 28 8.55 -1.08 -0.63
N LEU A 29 9.26 0.05 -0.49
CA LEU A 29 9.15 1.20 -1.40
C LEU A 29 9.54 0.84 -2.84
N THR A 30 10.66 0.15 -3.04
CA THR A 30 11.09 -0.28 -4.37
C THR A 30 10.05 -1.22 -5.00
N ALA A 31 9.52 -2.18 -4.23
CA ALA A 31 8.44 -3.05 -4.70
C ALA A 31 7.15 -2.28 -4.98
N TRP A 32 6.83 -1.24 -4.20
CA TRP A 32 5.70 -0.35 -4.42
C TRP A 32 5.84 0.44 -5.74
N GLU A 33 7.04 0.93 -6.02
CA GLU A 33 7.37 1.63 -7.27
C GLU A 33 7.37 0.69 -8.49
N ASP A 34 7.70 -0.61 -8.32
CA ASP A 34 7.65 -1.64 -9.39
C ASP A 34 6.21 -2.02 -9.79
N ILE A 35 5.28 -2.06 -8.83
CA ILE A 35 3.92 -2.54 -9.12
C ILE A 35 3.09 -1.54 -9.93
N THR A 36 2.14 -2.08 -10.69
CA THR A 36 1.22 -1.27 -11.51
C THR A 36 0.38 -0.30 -10.67
N PRO A 37 -0.06 0.85 -11.23
CA PRO A 37 -0.97 1.77 -10.54
C PRO A 37 -2.26 1.10 -10.03
N LEU A 38 -2.77 0.10 -10.75
CA LEU A 38 -3.93 -0.69 -10.33
C LEU A 38 -3.64 -1.51 -9.07
N ALA A 39 -2.48 -2.17 -9.01
CA ALA A 39 -2.06 -2.91 -7.83
C ALA A 39 -1.89 -1.99 -6.60
N ARG A 40 -1.32 -0.79 -6.80
CA ARG A 40 -1.26 0.24 -5.74
C ARG A 40 -2.65 0.62 -5.24
N ASN A 41 -3.59 0.84 -6.17
CA ASN A 41 -4.98 1.14 -5.85
C ASN A 41 -5.64 0.03 -5.01
N GLU A 42 -5.39 -1.24 -5.34
CA GLU A 42 -5.90 -2.37 -4.58
C GLU A 42 -5.34 -2.42 -3.15
N TRP A 43 -4.04 -2.19 -2.98
CA TRP A 43 -3.40 -2.12 -1.66
C TRP A 43 -3.96 -0.98 -0.81
N ILE A 44 -4.09 0.22 -1.38
CA ILE A 44 -4.63 1.37 -0.67
C ILE A 44 -6.07 1.09 -0.23
N CYS A 45 -6.93 0.66 -1.16
CA CYS A 45 -8.33 0.35 -0.84
C CYS A 45 -8.46 -0.74 0.24
N TRP A 46 -7.60 -1.76 0.21
CA TRP A 46 -7.56 -2.79 1.24
C TRP A 46 -7.13 -2.25 2.61
N ILE A 47 -6.15 -1.34 2.66
CA ILE A 47 -5.72 -0.70 3.91
C ILE A 47 -6.82 0.23 4.43
N GLU A 48 -7.44 1.03 3.56
CA GLU A 48 -8.53 1.95 3.92
C GLU A 48 -9.81 1.23 4.38
N SER A 49 -10.06 0.03 3.87
CA SER A 49 -11.17 -0.82 4.33
C SER A 49 -11.10 -1.16 5.84
N ALA A 50 -9.92 -1.08 6.47
CA ALA A 50 -9.79 -1.28 7.90
C ALA A 50 -10.22 -0.03 8.70
N LYS A 51 -11.47 -0.02 9.18
CA LYS A 51 -12.04 1.06 10.00
C LYS A 51 -11.38 1.24 11.39
N LYS A 52 -10.73 0.20 11.92
CA LYS A 52 -10.03 0.25 13.22
C LYS A 52 -8.56 0.59 13.01
N ALA A 53 -8.05 1.59 13.72
CA ALA A 53 -6.64 2.02 13.63
C ALA A 53 -5.65 0.88 13.86
N GLU A 54 -5.86 0.04 14.89
CA GLU A 54 -4.99 -1.13 15.15
C GLU A 54 -4.96 -2.12 13.97
N THR A 55 -6.12 -2.38 13.36
CA THR A 55 -6.22 -3.28 12.20
C THR A 55 -5.52 -2.67 11.00
N ARG A 56 -5.67 -1.37 10.80
CA ARG A 56 -5.00 -0.62 9.73
C ARG A 56 -3.47 -0.71 9.86
N SER A 57 -2.91 -0.43 11.05
CA SER A 57 -1.47 -0.55 11.30
C SER A 57 -0.95 -1.97 11.03
N ARG A 58 -1.71 -2.99 11.44
CA ARG A 58 -1.36 -4.39 11.16
C ARG A 58 -1.40 -4.72 9.66
N ARG A 59 -2.38 -4.18 8.93
CA ARG A 59 -2.48 -4.34 7.46
C ARG A 59 -1.32 -3.67 6.76
N ILE A 60 -0.90 -2.48 7.18
CA ILE A 60 0.24 -1.76 6.62
C ILE A 60 1.53 -2.56 6.81
N ALA A 61 1.80 -3.02 8.03
CA ALA A 61 2.97 -3.85 8.31
C ALA A 61 3.00 -5.12 7.46
N TRP A 62 1.85 -5.78 7.32
CA TRP A 62 1.72 -6.97 6.48
C TRP A 62 1.83 -6.66 4.99
N GLY A 63 1.32 -5.50 4.55
CA GLY A 63 1.44 -5.00 3.18
C GLY A 63 2.90 -4.77 2.81
N CYS A 64 3.66 -4.03 3.63
CA CYS A 64 5.10 -3.88 3.44
C CYS A 64 5.83 -5.23 3.41
N SER A 65 5.51 -6.15 4.33
CA SER A 65 6.11 -7.50 4.29
C SER A 65 5.76 -8.29 3.04
N SER A 66 4.53 -8.16 2.54
CA SER A 66 4.07 -8.85 1.34
C SER A 66 4.68 -8.27 0.07
N LEU A 67 4.82 -6.94 -0.01
CA LEU A 67 5.52 -6.26 -1.11
C LEU A 67 6.98 -6.71 -1.18
N LYS A 68 7.66 -6.83 -0.04
CA LYS A 68 9.02 -7.39 0.04
C LYS A 68 9.12 -8.83 -0.44
N ASP A 69 8.08 -9.63 -0.19
CA ASP A 69 7.94 -11.01 -0.67
C ASP A 69 7.58 -11.08 -2.18
N GLY A 70 7.48 -9.94 -2.87
CA GLY A 70 7.13 -9.87 -4.29
C GLY A 70 5.63 -10.01 -4.57
N LYS A 71 4.78 -9.99 -3.53
CA LYS A 71 3.33 -10.04 -3.70
C LYS A 71 2.82 -8.70 -4.20
N ARG A 72 2.18 -8.72 -5.37
CA ARG A 72 1.63 -7.53 -6.02
C ARG A 72 0.20 -7.20 -5.59
N ARG A 73 -0.46 -8.07 -4.84
CA ARG A 73 -1.85 -7.88 -4.38
C ARG A 73 -2.03 -8.36 -2.94
N PRO A 74 -2.94 -7.72 -2.17
CA PRO A 74 -3.34 -8.22 -0.86
C PRO A 74 -4.01 -9.59 -0.98
N CYS A 75 -3.57 -10.55 -0.17
CA CYS A 75 -4.19 -11.88 -0.06
C CYS A 75 -5.63 -11.76 0.47
N CYS A 76 -6.54 -12.55 -0.11
CA CYS A 76 -7.98 -12.57 0.23
C CYS A 76 -8.73 -11.24 -0.02
N TRP A 77 -8.27 -10.40 -0.94
CA TRP A 77 -8.99 -9.20 -1.39
C TRP A 77 -9.78 -9.49 -2.67
N PRO A 78 -11.12 -9.30 -2.69
CA PRO A 78 -11.93 -9.54 -3.88
C PRO A 78 -11.73 -8.49 -4.99
N GLY A 79 -10.93 -7.44 -4.73
CA GLY A 79 -10.68 -6.33 -5.65
C GLY A 79 -11.27 -5.02 -5.15
N CYS A 80 -10.75 -3.90 -5.66
CA CYS A 80 -11.33 -2.60 -5.40
C CYS A 80 -12.65 -2.45 -6.17
N ALA A 81 -13.72 -2.00 -5.48
CA ALA A 81 -15.01 -1.72 -6.12
C ALA A 81 -14.97 -0.46 -7.01
N HIS A 82 -13.97 0.41 -6.81
CA HIS A 82 -13.69 1.58 -7.63
C HIS A 82 -12.72 1.16 -8.75
N ARG A 83 -13.27 0.57 -9.80
CA ARG A 83 -12.57 0.20 -11.03
C ARG A 83 -12.93 1.15 -12.16
#